data_AF-A0A9N9J538-F1
#
_entry.id   AF-A0A9N9J538-F1
#
_cell.length_a   1.000
_cell.length_b   1.000
_cell.length_c   1.000
_cell.angle_alpha   90.00
_cell.angle_beta   90.00
_cell.angle_gamma   90.00
#
_symmetry.space_group_name_H-M   'P 1'
#
loop_
_entity.id
_entity.type
_entity.pdbx_description
1 polymer ?
#
loop_
_entity_poly.entity_id
_entity_poly.type
_entity_poly.pdbx_seq_one_letter_code
_entity_poly.pdbx_strand_id
1 'polypeptide(L)'
;FNEYKLSEDQIKSTIQYLFQDPTCRLIIQQSTVIAFLTPLFNVFPQEQITTIVVDATYNTNRLKYELYAILGIVDGAGFPLSYLFVKPDQKEKRSAVLLNWFYLIKEQ
;
A
#
# COMPACT_ATOMS: atom_id res chain seq x y z
N PHE A 1 20.51 -6.02 8.47
CA PHE A 1 19.36 -6.81 7.98
C PHE A 1 18.32 -7.18 9.03
N ASN A 2 18.60 -7.12 10.35
CA ASN A 2 17.58 -7.42 11.39
C ASN A 2 16.73 -6.23 11.85
N GLU A 3 17.06 -5.00 11.43
CA GLU A 3 16.41 -3.77 11.92
C GLU A 3 14.93 -3.68 11.52
N TYR A 4 14.53 -4.31 10.41
CA TYR A 4 13.15 -4.32 9.91
C TYR A 4 12.33 -5.53 10.41
N LYS A 5 12.97 -6.46 11.13
CA LYS A 5 12.34 -7.69 11.64
C LYS A 5 11.96 -7.51 13.11
N LEU A 6 10.86 -6.80 13.34
CA LEU A 6 10.28 -6.52 14.66
C LEU A 6 9.46 -7.71 15.20
N SER A 7 9.08 -8.64 14.32
CA SER A 7 8.41 -9.89 14.67
C SER A 7 8.80 -11.03 13.72
N GLU A 8 8.66 -12.28 14.18
CA GLU A 8 8.75 -13.47 13.31
C GLU A 8 7.59 -13.53 12.31
N ASP A 9 6.44 -12.95 12.68
CA ASP A 9 5.33 -12.73 11.75
C ASP A 9 5.63 -11.49 10.90
N GLN A 10 5.78 -11.69 9.59
CA GLN A 10 6.14 -10.61 8.66
C GLN A 10 5.07 -9.51 8.63
N ILE A 11 3.79 -9.87 8.72
CA ILE A 11 2.68 -8.92 8.70
C ILE A 11 2.66 -8.10 9.98
N LYS A 12 2.84 -8.76 11.13
CA LYS A 12 2.97 -8.06 12.41
C LYS A 12 4.18 -7.11 12.41
N SER A 13 5.31 -7.56 11.85
CA SER A 13 6.50 -6.73 11.69
C SER A 13 6.23 -5.52 10.80
N THR A 14 5.55 -5.69 9.66
CA THR A 14 5.14 -4.60 8.77
C THR A 14 4.25 -3.59 9.48
N ILE A 15 3.22 -4.05 10.19
CA ILE A 15 2.31 -3.16 10.93
C ILE A 15 3.09 -2.38 12.00
N GLN A 16 3.95 -3.05 12.77
CA GLN A 16 4.76 -2.39 13.79
C GLN A 16 5.70 -1.33 13.20
N TYR A 17 6.32 -1.65 12.05
CA TYR A 17 7.18 -0.70 11.35
C TYR A 17 6.39 0.52 10.85
N LEU A 18 5.24 0.30 10.21
CA LEU A 18 4.36 1.38 9.73
C LEU A 18 3.83 2.25 10.88
N PHE A 19 3.61 1.69 12.07
CA PHE A 19 3.23 2.48 13.26
C PHE A 19 4.40 3.31 13.83
N GLN A 20 5.64 2.85 13.65
CA GLN A 20 6.83 3.56 14.11
C GLN A 20 7.26 4.65 13.13
N ASP A 21 6.90 4.53 11.86
CA ASP A 21 7.18 5.53 10.84
C ASP A 21 6.03 6.56 10.76
N PRO A 22 6.20 7.78 11.32
CA PRO A 22 5.17 8.80 11.29
C PRO A 22 4.89 9.34 9.89
N THR A 23 5.73 9.00 8.91
CA THR A 23 5.62 9.53 7.54
C THR A 23 4.68 8.70 6.67
N CYS A 24 4.46 7.44 7.03
CA CYS A 24 3.46 6.58 6.39
C CYS A 24 2.12 6.69 7.12
N ARG A 25 1.01 6.80 6.37
CA ARG A 25 -0.33 6.88 6.97
C ARG A 25 -1.14 5.63 6.66
N LEU A 26 -1.43 4.84 7.67
CA LEU A 26 -2.28 3.66 7.55
C LEU A 26 -3.74 4.07 7.25
N ILE A 27 -4.33 3.50 6.20
CA ILE A 27 -5.71 3.79 5.75
C ILE A 27 -6.61 2.55 5.77
N ILE A 28 -6.04 1.34 5.72
CA ILE A 28 -6.77 0.08 5.95
C ILE A 28 -5.92 -0.80 6.87
N GLN A 29 -6.54 -1.33 7.93
CA GLN A 29 -5.94 -2.35 8.79
C GLN A 29 -6.97 -3.42 9.13
N GLN A 30 -6.88 -4.55 8.44
CA GLN A 30 -7.68 -5.75 8.66
C GLN A 30 -6.74 -6.97 8.76
N SER A 31 -7.28 -8.14 9.09
CA SER A 31 -6.47 -9.37 9.27
C SER A 31 -5.69 -9.77 8.02
N THR A 32 -6.27 -9.54 6.83
CA THR A 32 -5.73 -9.95 5.54
C THR A 32 -5.46 -8.78 4.59
N VAL A 33 -5.77 -7.55 5.00
CA VAL A 33 -5.67 -6.35 4.17
C VAL A 33 -4.99 -5.23 4.94
N ILE A 34 -3.92 -4.68 4.37
CA ILE A 34 -3.20 -3.54 4.90
C ILE A 34 -3.02 -2.54 3.76
N ALA A 35 -3.40 -1.29 3.96
CA ALA A 35 -3.11 -0.24 3.01
C ALA A 35 -2.62 1.01 3.72
N PHE A 36 -1.66 1.69 3.11
CA PHE A 36 -1.10 2.93 3.65
C PHE A 36 -0.72 3.89 2.53
N LEU A 37 -0.74 5.19 2.84
CA LEU A 37 -0.14 6.24 2.02
C LEU A 37 1.34 6.35 2.36
N THR A 38 2.14 6.59 1.34
CA THR A 38 3.56 6.93 1.53
C THR A 38 3.71 8.42 1.85
N PRO A 39 4.90 8.87 2.27
CA PRO A 39 5.17 10.29 2.49
C PRO A 39 5.02 11.11 1.21
N LEU A 40 5.27 10.49 0.05
CA LEU A 40 5.22 11.13 -1.26
C LEU A 40 3.80 11.51 -1.68
N PHE A 41 2.77 10.93 -1.04
CA PHE A 41 1.37 11.27 -1.30
C PHE A 41 1.10 12.79 -1.18
N ASN A 42 1.74 13.44 -0.20
CA ASN A 42 1.55 14.87 0.06
C ASN A 42 2.68 15.75 -0.49
N VAL A 43 3.71 15.15 -1.10
CA VAL A 43 4.88 15.91 -1.60
C VAL A 43 4.56 16.56 -2.94
N PHE A 44 3.82 15.88 -3.80
CA PHE A 44 3.51 16.36 -5.15
C PHE A 44 2.13 17.00 -5.18
N PRO A 45 2.01 18.26 -5.63
CA PRO A 45 0.72 18.85 -5.98
C PRO A 45 -0.01 17.97 -7.00
N GLN A 46 -1.34 17.85 -6.86
CA GLN A 46 -2.13 17.02 -7.76
C GLN A 46 -1.98 17.45 -9.23
N GLU A 47 -1.77 18.75 -9.51
CA GLU A 47 -1.58 19.25 -10.87
C GLU A 47 -0.28 18.76 -11.54
N GLN A 48 0.71 18.34 -10.75
CA GLN A 48 1.97 17.80 -11.27
C GLN A 48 1.87 16.31 -11.60
N ILE A 49 0.85 15.63 -11.08
CA ILE A 49 0.61 14.21 -11.36
C ILE A 49 -0.11 14.11 -12.71
N THR A 50 0.66 13.79 -13.74
CA THR A 50 0.16 13.69 -15.12
C THR A 50 -0.60 12.40 -15.38
N THR A 51 -0.33 11.35 -14.61
CA THR A 51 -0.94 10.03 -14.78
C THR A 51 -0.90 9.27 -13.46
N ILE A 52 -1.93 8.48 -13.20
CA ILE A 52 -1.96 7.52 -12.11
C ILE A 52 -1.87 6.12 -12.70
N VAL A 53 -0.94 5.32 -12.21
CA VAL A 53 -0.74 3.91 -12.60
C VAL A 53 -0.99 3.03 -11.39
N VAL A 54 -1.64 1.89 -11.60
CA VAL A 54 -1.73 0.84 -10.59
C VAL A 54 -0.87 -0.33 -11.05
N ASP A 55 0.16 -0.64 -10.27
CA ASP A 55 0.99 -1.83 -10.48
C ASP A 55 0.60 -2.93 -9.49
N ALA A 56 0.70 -4.19 -9.92
CA ALA A 56 0.35 -5.33 -9.11
C ALA A 56 1.39 -6.44 -9.23
N THR A 57 1.90 -6.88 -8.09
CA THR A 57 2.89 -7.94 -7.96
C THR A 57 2.29 -9.11 -7.19
N TYR A 58 2.32 -10.29 -7.83
CA TYR A 58 1.70 -11.52 -7.33
C TYR A 58 2.75 -12.58 -6.98
N ASN A 59 2.45 -13.42 -5.99
CA ASN A 59 3.22 -14.64 -5.68
C ASN A 59 4.73 -14.41 -5.36
N THR A 60 5.07 -13.26 -4.78
CA THR A 60 6.45 -12.88 -4.47
C THR A 60 6.85 -13.12 -3.01
N ASN A 61 5.92 -13.48 -2.14
CA ASN A 61 6.19 -13.73 -0.72
C ASN A 61 5.64 -15.09 -0.26
N ARG A 62 6.25 -15.64 0.80
CA ARG A 62 5.89 -16.93 1.39
C ARG A 62 4.47 -16.94 2.00
N LEU A 63 3.94 -15.75 2.32
CA LEU A 63 2.62 -15.58 2.93
C LEU A 63 1.48 -15.46 1.90
N LYS A 64 1.81 -15.51 0.61
CA LYS A 64 0.89 -15.41 -0.53
C LYS A 64 0.07 -14.11 -0.57
N TYR A 65 0.57 -13.03 0.01
CA TYR A 65 -0.02 -11.71 -0.18
C TYR A 65 0.25 -11.21 -1.60
N GLU A 66 -0.69 -10.46 -2.13
CA GLU A 66 -0.54 -9.66 -3.34
C GLU A 66 -0.21 -8.23 -2.92
N LEU A 67 0.71 -7.60 -3.66
CA LEU A 67 1.09 -6.21 -3.45
C LEU A 67 0.60 -5.37 -4.62
N TYR A 68 -0.20 -4.35 -4.31
CA TYR A 68 -0.62 -3.33 -5.25
C TYR A 68 0.02 -2.00 -4.88
N ALA A 69 0.41 -1.22 -5.87
CA ALA A 69 0.97 0.11 -5.71
C ALA A 69 0.21 1.10 -6.59
N ILE A 70 -0.18 2.24 -6.02
CA ILE A 70 -0.57 3.41 -6.80
C ILE A 70 0.68 4.26 -7.01
N LEU A 71 1.00 4.50 -8.27
CA LEU A 71 2.12 5.33 -8.70
C LEU A 71 1.59 6.62 -9.34
N GLY A 72 2.05 7.76 -8.85
CA GLY A 72 1.86 9.05 -9.50
C GLY A 72 2.99 9.32 -10.46
N ILE A 73 2.69 9.65 -11.71
CA ILE A 73 3.69 10.00 -12.72
C ILE A 73 3.93 11.50 -12.71
N VAL A 74 5.13 11.90 -12.32
CA VAL A 74 5.61 13.29 -12.28
C VAL A 74 6.87 13.37 -13.13
N ASP A 75 6.89 14.26 -14.13
CA ASP A 75 7.99 14.43 -15.08
C ASP A 75 8.50 13.12 -15.72
N GLY A 76 7.57 12.20 -16.01
CA GLY A 76 7.88 10.89 -16.61
C GLY A 76 8.41 9.84 -15.63
N ALA A 77 8.56 10.15 -14.34
CA ALA A 77 8.97 9.22 -13.30
C ALA A 77 7.79 8.79 -12.41
N GLY A 78 7.75 7.51 -12.04
CA GLY A 78 6.71 6.95 -11.17
C GLY A 78 7.09 7.00 -9.70
N PHE A 79 6.25 7.67 -8.89
CA PHE A 79 6.42 7.81 -7.45
C PHE A 79 5.33 7.04 -6.70
N PRO A 80 5.68 6.19 -5.72
CA PRO A 80 4.68 5.42 -4.98
C PRO A 80 3.90 6.34 -4.06
N LEU A 81 2.59 6.47 -4.29
CA LEU A 81 1.69 7.28 -3.49
C LEU A 81 1.00 6.45 -2.40
N SER A 82 0.69 5.18 -2.70
CA SER A 82 0.09 4.26 -1.74
C SER A 82 0.41 2.81 -2.08
N TYR A 83 0.45 1.96 -1.06
CA TYR A 83 0.52 0.51 -1.19
C TYR A 83 -0.69 -0.17 -0.55
N LEU A 84 -1.08 -1.29 -1.14
CA LEU A 84 -2.08 -2.23 -0.61
C LEU A 84 -1.48 -3.64 -0.62
N PHE A 85 -1.37 -4.23 0.56
CA PHE A 85 -1.11 -5.65 0.77
C PHE A 85 -2.43 -6.36 1.03
N VAL A 86 -2.80 -7.29 0.16
CA VAL A 86 -4.03 -8.08 0.29
C VAL A 86 -3.71 -9.56 0.16
N LYS A 87 -4.15 -10.35 1.14
CA LYS A 87 -4.15 -11.81 1.01
C LYS A 87 -5.37 -12.20 0.19
N PRO A 88 -5.24 -13.03 -0.86
CA PRO A 88 -6.38 -13.61 -1.53
C PRO A 88 -7.12 -14.51 -0.53
N ASP A 89 -8.24 -14.01 0.00
CA ASP A 89 -9.20 -14.79 0.78
C ASP A 89 -10.44 -15.08 -0.08
N GLN A 90 -11.10 -16.21 0.15
CA GLN A 90 -12.29 -16.61 -0.60
C GLN A 90 -13.54 -15.80 -0.20
N LYS A 91 -13.51 -15.12 0.95
CA LYS A 91 -14.68 -14.42 1.51
C LYS A 91 -14.95 -13.05 0.90
N GLU A 92 -13.90 -12.29 0.56
CA GLU A 92 -14.04 -10.96 0.01
C GLU A 92 -13.50 -10.91 -1.42
N LYS A 93 -14.31 -10.38 -2.34
CA LYS A 93 -13.87 -10.21 -3.73
C LYS A 93 -12.77 -9.16 -3.75
N ARG A 94 -11.60 -9.52 -4.29
CA ARG A 94 -10.46 -8.61 -4.53
C ARG A 94 -10.86 -7.26 -5.12
N SER A 95 -11.80 -7.25 -6.06
CA SER A 95 -12.32 -6.02 -6.67
C SER A 95 -12.97 -5.08 -5.66
N ALA A 96 -13.66 -5.60 -4.64
CA ALA A 96 -14.24 -4.79 -3.57
C ALA A 96 -13.16 -4.15 -2.70
N VAL A 97 -12.12 -4.90 -2.35
CA VAL A 97 -10.95 -4.38 -1.61
C VAL A 97 -10.26 -3.26 -2.39
N LEU A 98 -10.02 -3.47 -3.69
CA LEU A 98 -9.41 -2.45 -4.56
C LEU A 98 -10.29 -1.20 -4.68
N LEU A 99 -11.60 -1.37 -4.87
CA LEU A 99 -12.54 -0.24 -4.94
C LEU A 99 -12.55 0.57 -3.64
N ASN A 100 -12.59 -0.11 -2.48
CA ASN A 100 -12.53 0.56 -1.18
C ASN A 100 -11.21 1.31 -1.01
N TRP A 101 -10.09 0.70 -1.40
CA TRP A 101 -8.78 1.35 -1.34
C TRP A 101 -8.71 2.62 -2.22
N PHE A 102 -9.20 2.56 -3.46
CA PHE A 102 -9.27 3.73 -4.33
C PHE A 102 -10.20 4.82 -3.80
N TYR A 103 -11.35 4.43 -3.24
CA TYR A 103 -12.28 5.36 -2.62
C TYR A 103 -11.63 6.11 -1.46
N LEU A 104 -10.99 5.39 -0.54
CA LEU A 104 -10.31 5.97 0.60
C LEU A 104 -9.20 6.91 0.18
N ILE A 105 -8.43 6.58 -0.87
CA ILE A 105 -7.37 7.45 -1.39
C ILE A 105 -7.93 8.74 -2.00
N LYS A 106 -9.06 8.66 -2.71
CA LYS A 106 -9.70 9.82 -3.32
C LYS A 106 -10.20 10.84 -2.29
N GLU A 107 -10.53 10.39 -1.08
CA GLU A 107 -10.99 11.25 0.02
C GLU A 107 -9.85 11.91 0.83
N GLN A 108 -8.58 11.65 0.47
CA GLN A 108 -7.41 12.17 1.21
C GLN A 108 -7.01 13.58 0.81
#